data_AF-A0A959F5T7-F1
#
_entry.id   AF-A0A959F5T7-F1
#
_cell.length_a   1.000
_cell.length_b   1.000
_cell.length_c   1.000
_cell.angle_alpha   90.00
_cell.angle_beta   90.00
_cell.angle_gamma   90.00
#
_symmetry.space_group_name_H-M   'P 1'
#
loop_
_entity.id
_entity.type
_entity.pdbx_description
1 polymer ?
#
loop_
_entity_poly.entity_id
_entity_poly.type
_entity_poly.pdbx_seq_one_letter_code
_entity_poly.pdbx_strand_id
1 'polypeptide(L)' 'MKEIKLTITIEEANMILEALGGMPFKTVFGLIGKIQNQAATQLNDNNRPAMPFEGDKA' A
#
# COMPACT_ATOMS: atom_id res chain seq x y z
N MET A 1 -18.24 -12.88 -2.61
CA MET A 1 -16.93 -13.16 -3.27
C MET A 1 -15.89 -13.42 -2.18
N LYS A 2 -14.83 -14.19 -2.45
CA LYS A 2 -13.76 -14.44 -1.46
C LYS A 2 -12.64 -13.42 -1.65
N GLU A 3 -12.08 -12.92 -0.56
CA GLU A 3 -10.95 -11.99 -0.56
C GLU A 3 -9.65 -12.73 -0.21
N ILE A 4 -8.53 -12.28 -0.78
CA ILE A 4 -7.19 -12.78 -0.47
C ILE A 4 -6.28 -11.59 -0.13
N LYS A 5 -5.30 -11.82 0.74
CA LYS A 5 -4.22 -10.86 1.02
C LYS A 5 -3.00 -11.23 0.17
N LEU A 6 -2.44 -10.25 -0.53
CA LEU A 6 -1.24 -10.42 -1.33
C LEU A 6 -0.11 -9.61 -0.68
N THR A 7 0.98 -10.28 -0.33
CA THR A 7 2.20 -9.62 0.16
C THR A 7 3.17 -9.56 -1.00
N ILE A 8 3.42 -8.36 -1.50
CA ILE A 8 4.29 -8.08 -2.64
C ILE A 8 5.13 -6.84 -2.35
N THR A 9 6.25 -6.69 -3.04
CA THR A 9 7.08 -5.49 -2.96
C THR A 9 6.44 -4.30 -3.70
N ILE A 10 6.95 -3.09 -3.45
CA ILE A 10 6.53 -1.89 -4.18
C ILE A 10 6.81 -2.05 -5.69
N GLU A 11 7.92 -2.68 -6.04
CA GLU A 11 8.33 -2.94 -7.43
C GLU A 11 7.34 -3.88 -8.13
N GLU A 12 6.97 -4.98 -7.46
CA GLU A 12 5.96 -5.92 -7.96
C GLU A 12 4.59 -5.25 -8.09
N ALA A 13 4.21 -4.39 -7.14
CA ALA A 13 2.96 -3.62 -7.21
C ALA A 13 2.96 -2.67 -8.42
N ASN A 14 4.07 -1.98 -8.69
CA ASN A 14 4.21 -1.11 -9.86
C ASN A 14 4.11 -1.91 -11.17
N MET A 15 4.74 -3.08 -11.25
CA MET A 15 4.65 -3.97 -12.42
C MET A 15 3.20 -4.42 -12.66
N ILE A 16 2.45 -4.74 -11.61
CA ILE A 16 1.03 -5.07 -11.72
C ILE A 16 0.24 -3.85 -12.24
N LEU A 17 0.46 -2.67 -11.66
CA LEU A 17 -0.23 -1.44 -12.08
C LEU A 17 0.06 -1.09 -13.55
N GLU A 18 1.29 -1.29 -14.01
CA GLU A 18 1.68 -1.11 -15.41
C GLU A 18 0.96 -2.09 -16.33
N ALA A 19 0.90 -3.37 -15.97
CA ALA A 19 0.14 -4.38 -16.72
C ALA A 19 -1.36 -4.08 -16.75
N LEU A 20 -1.93 -3.56 -15.65
CA LEU A 20 -3.32 -3.11 -15.61
C LEU A 20 -3.56 -1.89 -16.52
N GLY A 21 -2.58 -0.99 -16.66
CA GLY A 21 -2.64 0.16 -17.55
C GLY A 21 -2.75 -0.21 -19.04
N GLY A 22 -2.30 -1.40 -19.43
CA GLY A 22 -2.47 -1.94 -20.78
C GLY A 22 -3.87 -2.49 -21.09
N MET A 23 -4.77 -2.57 -20.10
CA MET A 23 -6.12 -3.10 -20.24
C MET A 23 -7.19 -1.99 -20.29
N PRO A 24 -8.42 -2.27 -20.78
CA PRO A 24 -9.50 -1.29 -20.78
C PRO A 24 -9.80 -0.76 -19.37
N PHE A 25 -9.68 0.55 -19.19
CA PHE A 25 -9.82 1.22 -17.88
C PHE A 25 -11.09 0.81 -17.10
N LYS A 26 -12.23 0.69 -17.79
CA LYS A 26 -13.53 0.26 -17.21
C LYS A 26 -13.48 -1.08 -16.46
N THR A 27 -12.53 -1.94 -16.79
CA THR A 27 -12.37 -3.27 -16.20
C THR A 27 -11.40 -3.25 -15.02
N VAL A 28 -10.42 -2.33 -15.02
CA VAL A 28 -9.30 -2.33 -14.07
C VAL A 28 -9.35 -1.23 -13.01
N PHE A 29 -10.15 -0.16 -13.21
CA PHE A 29 -10.17 0.99 -12.29
C PHE A 29 -10.43 0.58 -10.82
N GLY A 30 -11.35 -0.36 -10.60
CA GLY A 30 -11.67 -0.86 -9.26
C GLY A 30 -10.54 -1.66 -8.63
N LEU A 31 -9.76 -2.40 -9.43
CA LEU A 31 -8.62 -3.16 -8.95
C LEU A 31 -7.44 -2.24 -8.64
N ILE A 32 -7.15 -1.26 -9.51
CA ILE A 32 -6.14 -0.22 -9.30
C ILE A 32 -6.41 0.53 -7.99
N GLY A 33 -7.64 0.98 -7.77
CA GLY A 33 -8.03 1.67 -6.53
C GLY A 33 -7.85 0.81 -5.28
N LYS A 34 -8.08 -0.51 -5.36
CA LYS A 34 -7.84 -1.43 -4.22
C LYS A 34 -6.34 -1.57 -3.91
N ILE A 35 -5.50 -1.67 -4.94
CA ILE A 35 -4.03 -1.77 -4.77
C ILE A 35 -3.48 -0.48 -4.15
N GLN A 36 -3.90 0.68 -4.67
CA GLN A 36 -3.45 1.98 -4.16
C GLN A 36 -3.84 2.21 -2.68
N ASN A 37 -5.06 1.86 -2.28
CA ASN A 37 -5.49 1.98 -0.88
C ASN A 37 -4.67 1.09 0.07
N GLN A 38 -4.35 -0.13 -0.35
CA GLN A 38 -3.52 -1.05 0.45
C GLN A 38 -2.09 -0.53 0.57
N ALA A 39 -1.54 0.08 -0.48
CA ALA A 39 -0.21 0.67 -0.47
C ALA A 39 -0.14 1.93 0.43
N ALA A 40 -1.12 2.84 0.33
CA ALA A 40 -1.16 4.07 1.12
C ALA A 40 -1.20 3.82 2.63
N THR A 41 -1.87 2.76 3.06
CA THR A 41 -1.93 2.35 4.48
C THR A 41 -0.56 1.88 4.98
N GLN A 42 0.22 1.19 4.14
CA GLN A 42 1.53 0.64 4.52
C GLN A 42 2.67 1.67 4.44
N LEU A 43 2.56 2.66 3.54
CA LEU A 43 3.56 3.71 3.37
C LEU A 43 3.51 4.78 4.47
N ASN A 44 2.34 5.03 5.06
CA ASN A 44 2.16 6.03 6.12
C ASN A 44 2.67 5.60 7.50
N ASP A 45 2.90 4.30 7.74
CA ASP A 45 3.35 3.79 9.04
C ASP A 45 4.86 3.91 9.28
N ASN A 46 5.66 4.24 8.25
CA ASN A 46 7.13 4.33 8.35
C ASN A 46 7.66 5.66 8.91
N ASN A 47 6.82 6.59 9.39
CA ASN A 47 7.27 7.92 9.85
C ASN A 47 6.94 8.25 11.33
N ARG A 48 6.89 7.25 12.22
CA ARG A 48 6.89 7.52 13.66
C ARG A 48 8.27 7.19 14.24
N PRO A 49 9.17 8.18 14.40
CA PRO A 49 10.31 7.97 15.29
C PRO A 49 9.74 7.65 16.67
N ALA A 50 10.16 6.52 17.24
CA ALA A 50 9.91 6.22 18.64
C ALA A 50 10.58 7.31 19.47
N MET A 51 9.82 8.33 19.88
CA MET A 51 10.32 9.31 20.82
C MET A 51 10.54 8.60 22.16
N PRO A 52 11.75 8.65 22.75
CA PRO A 52 11.95 8.24 24.11
C PRO A 52 11.09 9.13 25.00
N PHE A 53 10.27 8.54 25.87
CA PHE A 53 9.66 9.27 26.96
C PHE A 53 10.79 9.70 27.91
N GLU A 54 11.23 10.95 27.81
CA GLU A 54 12.16 11.59 28.75
C GLU A 54 11.43 11.79 30.08
N GLY A 55 11.35 10.71 30.86
CA GLY A 55 10.62 10.62 32.13
C GLY A 55 11.54 10.43 33.34
N ASP A 56 12.80 10.88 33.28
CA ASP A 56 13.72 10.78 34.42
C ASP A 56 14.35 12.14 34.74
N LYS A 57 13.54 13.08 35.23
CA LYS A 57 13.98 14.18 36.10
C LYS A 57 12.86 14.52 37.10
N ALA A 58 12.90 13.86 38.25
CA ALA A 58 12.27 14.32 39.49
C ALA A 58 13.28 14.14 40.63
#